data_AF-A0A423UA35-F1
#
_entry.id   AF-A0A423UA35-F1
#
_cell.length_a   1.000
_cell.length_b   1.000
_cell.length_c   1.000
_cell.angle_alpha   90.00
_cell.angle_beta   90.00
_cell.angle_gamma   90.00
#
_symmetry.space_group_name_H-M   'P 1'
#
loop_
_entity.id
_entity.type
_entity.pdbx_description
1 polymer ?
#
loop_
_entity_poly.entity_id
_entity_poly.type
_entity_poly.pdbx_seq_one_letter_code
_entity_poly.pdbx_strand_id
1 'polypeptide(L)'
;MADRDRIDDILSAVGYGRWQIPILMATIVANTIPLHYMASSLLNAPMSFRCFAPGSSNSSNSSFSELDSLDNAWFNNECLDPQDNAHLADSAHLAHLAHPALNPVGPPNRRATGLPACPEIEYDSSVYSLTVISEFDLVCDRERLRPFFQMVITIGAIAGMGRKKAMQIGCLLGLPSCLAVAFVPWFPVVLALRFAMGISVRMVMLSTINLAMETCPPRHRTVLGMFMGLPYSACVILFALVGYFVSHWRYLQLIWTLPYLVMTPITLFVKESPRWLVQSGSGREAAAELAEAARKNRVELPSHLASYLEKMKEVGL
;
A
#
# COMPACT_ATOMS: atom_id res chain seq x y z
N MET A 1 7.22 32.75 8.76
CA MET A 1 8.14 32.06 9.68
C MET A 1 7.75 32.33 11.13
N ALA A 2 7.54 33.60 11.52
CA ALA A 2 7.13 33.99 12.88
C ALA A 2 5.86 33.30 13.44
N ASP A 3 4.83 33.05 12.64
CA ASP A 3 3.59 32.39 13.14
C ASP A 3 3.77 30.90 13.44
N ARG A 4 4.70 30.23 12.74
CA ARG A 4 4.98 28.80 12.98
C ARG A 4 5.66 28.59 14.33
N ASP A 5 6.57 29.48 14.70
CA ASP A 5 7.28 29.41 15.98
C ASP A 5 6.31 29.69 17.15
N ARG A 6 5.37 30.64 16.96
CA ARG A 6 4.33 30.94 17.95
C ARG A 6 3.34 29.81 18.23
N ILE A 7 2.96 29.03 17.21
CA ILE A 7 2.13 27.84 17.41
C ILE A 7 2.89 26.79 18.23
N ASP A 8 4.19 26.65 18.02
CA ASP A 8 5.02 25.68 18.72
C ASP A 8 5.23 26.05 20.19
N ASP A 9 5.27 27.35 20.51
CA ASP A 9 5.25 27.85 21.88
C ASP A 9 3.92 27.54 22.58
N ILE A 10 2.78 27.71 21.89
CA ILE A 10 1.46 27.34 22.43
C ILE A 10 1.36 25.83 22.66
N LEU A 11 1.79 25.02 21.69
CA LEU A 11 1.77 23.55 21.84
C LEU A 11 2.71 23.10 22.97
N SER A 12 3.85 23.77 23.14
CA SER A 12 4.76 23.51 24.26
C SER A 12 4.14 23.87 25.61
N ALA A 13 3.39 24.98 25.68
CA ALA A 13 2.67 25.38 26.89
C ALA A 13 1.50 24.43 27.21
N VAL A 14 0.71 24.01 26.22
CA VAL A 14 -0.43 23.08 26.39
C VAL A 14 0.02 21.67 26.78
N GLY A 15 1.20 21.24 26.33
CA GLY A 15 1.78 19.96 26.67
C GLY A 15 0.99 18.74 26.18
N TYR A 16 1.32 17.57 26.72
CA TYR A 16 0.59 16.33 26.42
C TYR A 16 -0.63 16.14 27.31
N GLY A 17 -1.76 15.70 26.73
CA GLY A 17 -2.95 15.44 27.54
C GLY A 17 -4.15 14.86 26.79
N ARG A 18 -5.34 15.04 27.38
CA ARG A 18 -6.58 14.40 26.93
C ARG A 18 -7.00 14.81 25.52
N TRP A 19 -6.58 16.00 25.07
CA TRP A 19 -6.87 16.49 23.73
C TRP A 19 -6.20 15.65 22.62
N GLN A 20 -5.03 15.07 22.86
CA GLN A 20 -4.30 14.28 21.85
C GLN A 20 -4.70 12.80 21.80
N ILE A 21 -5.41 12.28 22.80
CA ILE A 21 -5.87 10.89 22.85
C ILE A 21 -6.54 10.44 21.54
N PRO A 22 -7.55 11.16 20.99
CA PRO A 22 -8.19 10.75 19.72
C PRO A 22 -7.21 10.74 18.53
N ILE A 23 -6.23 11.66 18.50
CA ILE A 23 -5.22 11.74 17.44
C ILE A 23 -4.25 10.56 17.53
N LEU A 24 -3.81 10.21 18.74
CA LEU A 24 -2.96 9.05 19.00
C LEU A 24 -3.69 7.74 18.67
N MET A 25 -4.95 7.59 19.09
CA MET A 25 -5.79 6.45 18.70
C MET A 25 -5.92 6.33 17.19
N ALA A 26 -6.22 7.43 16.49
CA ALA A 26 -6.32 7.46 15.04
C ALA A 26 -5.00 7.01 14.38
N THR A 27 -3.87 7.47 14.90
CA THR A 27 -2.53 7.10 14.40
C THR A 27 -2.25 5.62 14.60
N ILE A 28 -2.55 5.07 15.78
CA ILE A 28 -2.33 3.64 16.08
C ILE A 28 -3.16 2.79 15.13
N VAL A 29 -4.46 3.07 15.00
CA VAL A 29 -5.37 2.34 14.10
C VAL A 29 -4.95 2.51 12.64
N ALA A 30 -4.55 3.71 12.21
CA ALA A 30 -4.10 3.95 10.84
C ALA A 30 -2.86 3.12 10.47
N ASN A 31 -1.95 2.88 11.42
CA ASN A 31 -0.76 2.08 11.19
C ASN A 31 -1.06 0.57 11.06
N THR A 32 -2.25 0.11 11.45
CA THR A 32 -2.65 -1.29 11.26
C THR A 32 -3.30 -1.53 9.89
N ILE A 33 -3.81 -0.47 9.24
CA ILE A 33 -4.50 -0.52 7.94
C ILE A 33 -3.61 -1.04 6.78
N PRO A 34 -2.30 -0.70 6.69
CA PRO A 34 -1.41 -1.22 5.64
C PRO A 34 -1.28 -2.74 5.57
N LEU A 35 -1.75 -3.49 6.57
CA LEU A 35 -1.83 -4.95 6.48
C LEU A 35 -2.68 -5.44 5.31
N HIS A 36 -3.63 -4.65 4.82
CA HIS A 36 -4.35 -5.00 3.61
C HIS A 36 -3.47 -5.12 2.35
N TYR A 37 -2.31 -4.45 2.32
CA TYR A 37 -1.32 -4.68 1.26
C TYR A 37 -0.57 -6.00 1.46
N MET A 38 -0.15 -6.28 2.69
CA MET A 38 0.58 -7.50 3.07
C MET A 38 -0.29 -8.75 2.91
N ALA A 39 -1.61 -8.61 3.08
CA ALA A 39 -2.60 -9.62 2.72
C ALA A 39 -2.34 -10.18 1.32
N SER A 40 -2.05 -9.31 0.35
CA SER A 40 -1.80 -9.68 -1.04
C SER A 40 -0.59 -10.62 -1.20
N SER A 41 0.41 -10.55 -0.31
CA SER A 41 1.58 -11.44 -0.33
C SER A 41 1.22 -12.88 0.07
N LEU A 42 0.38 -13.08 1.08
CA LEU A 42 -0.11 -14.44 1.45
C LEU A 42 -1.19 -14.95 0.48
N LEU A 43 -1.99 -14.03 -0.07
CA LEU A 43 -3.04 -14.30 -1.05
C LEU A 43 -2.52 -14.87 -2.38
N ASN A 44 -1.31 -14.50 -2.77
CA ASN A 44 -0.67 -14.94 -4.00
C ASN A 44 0.24 -16.16 -3.80
N ALA A 45 0.13 -16.86 -2.66
CA ALA A 45 0.87 -18.11 -2.47
C ALA A 45 0.52 -19.09 -3.60
N PRO A 46 1.50 -19.54 -4.40
CA PRO A 46 1.23 -20.39 -5.55
C PRO A 46 0.64 -21.72 -5.05
N MET A 47 -0.55 -22.05 -5.54
CA MET A 47 -1.15 -23.37 -5.32
C MET A 47 -0.73 -24.29 -6.47
N SER A 48 -0.44 -25.55 -6.15
CA SER A 48 -0.23 -26.58 -7.16
C SER A 48 -1.52 -26.76 -7.98
N PHE A 49 -1.41 -26.79 -9.31
CA PHE A 49 -2.53 -26.97 -10.23
C PHE A 49 -2.25 -28.09 -11.23
N ARG A 50 -3.30 -28.72 -11.77
CA ARG A 50 -3.21 -29.81 -12.76
C ARG A 50 -4.02 -29.43 -14.00
N CYS A 51 -3.50 -29.77 -15.18
CA CYS A 51 -4.23 -29.61 -16.44
C CYS A 51 -4.82 -30.97 -16.85
N PHE A 52 -6.11 -31.00 -17.21
CA PHE A 52 -6.72 -32.22 -17.78
C PHE A 52 -6.36 -32.32 -19.26
N ALA A 53 -5.88 -33.48 -19.70
CA ALA A 53 -5.64 -33.74 -21.11
C ALA A 53 -6.98 -33.76 -21.87
N PRO A 54 -7.07 -33.17 -23.08
CA PRO A 54 -8.29 -33.21 -23.87
C PRO A 54 -8.64 -34.66 -24.21
N GLY A 55 -9.79 -35.13 -23.70
CA GLY A 55 -10.30 -36.50 -23.89
C GLY A 55 -10.14 -37.45 -22.69
N SER A 56 -9.53 -37.04 -21.58
CA SER A 56 -9.48 -37.89 -20.38
C SER A 56 -10.85 -37.95 -19.69
N SER A 57 -11.43 -39.15 -19.56
CA SER A 57 -12.65 -39.36 -18.79
C SER A 57 -12.40 -39.07 -17.31
N ASN A 58 -13.33 -38.37 -16.65
CA ASN A 58 -13.34 -38.09 -15.21
C ASN A 58 -13.28 -39.37 -14.37
N SER A 59 -12.11 -39.99 -14.20
CA SER A 59 -11.89 -40.97 -13.14
C SER A 59 -11.61 -40.18 -11.86
N SER A 60 -12.68 -39.83 -11.16
CA SER A 60 -12.74 -38.97 -9.98
C SER A 60 -12.06 -39.52 -8.70
N ASN A 61 -11.14 -40.48 -8.82
CA ASN A 61 -10.56 -41.18 -7.66
C ASN A 61 -9.02 -41.21 -7.62
N SER A 62 -8.28 -40.58 -8.54
CA SER A 62 -6.83 -40.52 -8.40
C SER A 62 -6.43 -39.46 -7.36
N SER A 63 -5.92 -39.94 -6.23
CA SER A 63 -5.32 -39.09 -5.20
C SER A 63 -4.12 -38.34 -5.76
N PHE A 64 -3.76 -37.18 -5.17
CA PHE A 64 -2.65 -36.36 -5.68
C PHE A 64 -1.30 -37.12 -5.71
N SER A 65 -1.19 -38.23 -5.00
CA SER A 65 0.05 -38.99 -4.79
C SER A 65 0.30 -40.18 -5.74
N GLU A 66 -0.66 -40.60 -6.57
CA GLU A 66 -0.63 -41.97 -7.15
C GLU A 66 -0.24 -42.13 -8.63
N LEU A 67 0.20 -41.09 -9.35
CA LEU A 67 0.65 -41.26 -10.75
C LEU A 67 2.14 -40.92 -10.89
N ASP A 68 2.99 -41.94 -10.86
CA ASP A 68 4.47 -41.84 -10.92
C ASP A 68 5.06 -42.50 -12.17
N SER A 69 4.33 -42.58 -13.29
CA SER A 69 4.90 -43.17 -14.51
C SER A 69 4.32 -42.58 -15.79
N LEU A 70 5.17 -41.85 -16.51
CA LEU A 70 5.06 -41.42 -17.92
C LEU A 70 3.92 -40.47 -18.34
N ASP A 71 2.84 -40.33 -17.57
CA ASP A 71 1.78 -39.32 -17.82
C ASP A 71 2.12 -37.89 -17.30
N ASN A 72 3.32 -37.73 -16.72
CA ASN A 72 3.71 -36.60 -15.85
C ASN A 72 3.95 -35.25 -16.57
N ALA A 73 3.90 -35.18 -17.90
CA ALA A 73 4.08 -33.91 -18.62
C ALA A 73 2.96 -32.89 -18.32
N TRP A 74 1.76 -33.38 -17.97
CA TRP A 74 0.59 -32.55 -17.64
C TRP A 74 0.46 -32.23 -16.14
N PHE A 75 1.38 -32.73 -15.30
CA PHE A 75 1.31 -32.68 -13.83
C PHE A 75 2.30 -31.69 -13.18
N ASN A 76 3.00 -30.87 -13.98
CA ASN A 76 4.15 -30.08 -13.52
C ASN A 76 3.87 -28.66 -13.00
N ASN A 77 2.64 -28.30 -12.60
CA ASN A 77 2.28 -26.91 -12.24
C ASN A 77 2.69 -25.87 -13.32
N GLU A 78 2.84 -26.32 -14.57
CA GLU A 78 3.20 -25.51 -15.72
C GLU A 78 2.03 -25.53 -16.69
N CYS A 79 1.54 -24.35 -17.07
CA CYS A 79 0.61 -24.21 -18.19
C CYS A 79 1.44 -24.34 -19.47
N LEU A 80 1.37 -25.49 -20.13
CA LEU A 80 1.95 -25.63 -21.47
C LEU A 80 1.20 -24.69 -22.42
N ASP A 81 1.93 -23.85 -23.14
CA ASP A 81 1.37 -22.94 -24.14
C ASP A 81 0.71 -23.76 -25.26
N PRO A 82 -0.48 -23.39 -25.77
CA PRO A 82 -1.08 -24.08 -26.91
C PRO A 82 -0.16 -24.19 -28.15
N GLN A 83 0.85 -23.34 -28.29
CA GLN A 83 1.88 -23.46 -29.34
C GLN A 83 2.89 -24.59 -29.10
N ASP A 84 3.14 -24.99 -27.84
CA ASP A 84 4.01 -26.12 -27.49
C ASP A 84 3.35 -27.48 -27.75
N ASN A 85 2.02 -27.52 -27.99
CA ASN A 85 1.32 -28.72 -28.47
C ASN A 85 1.88 -29.23 -29.82
N ALA A 86 2.47 -28.36 -30.64
CA ALA A 86 3.12 -28.76 -31.88
C ALA A 86 4.47 -29.47 -31.64
N HIS A 87 5.13 -29.20 -30.51
CA HIS A 87 6.42 -29.81 -30.15
C HIS A 87 6.25 -31.15 -29.43
N LEU A 88 5.16 -31.36 -28.70
CA LEU A 88 4.87 -32.64 -28.05
C LEU A 88 4.29 -33.69 -29.01
N ALA A 89 3.61 -33.30 -30.09
CA ALA A 89 3.28 -34.22 -31.18
C ALA A 89 4.54 -34.81 -31.85
N ASP A 90 5.65 -34.08 -31.80
CA ASP A 90 6.96 -34.51 -32.30
C ASP A 90 7.71 -35.43 -31.31
N SER A 91 7.39 -35.36 -30.02
CA SER A 91 7.94 -36.27 -29.00
C SER A 91 7.40 -37.70 -29.11
N ALA A 92 6.19 -37.87 -29.68
CA ALA A 92 5.70 -39.19 -30.12
C ALA A 92 6.44 -39.70 -31.37
N HIS A 93 7.03 -38.80 -32.17
CA HIS A 93 7.90 -39.13 -33.31
C HIS A 93 9.31 -39.53 -32.85
N LEU A 94 9.80 -38.98 -31.73
CA LEU A 94 11.09 -39.37 -31.14
C LEU A 94 11.09 -40.81 -30.57
N ALA A 95 9.93 -41.37 -30.23
CA ALA A 95 9.79 -42.79 -29.88
C ALA A 95 9.98 -43.72 -31.10
N HIS A 96 9.77 -43.23 -32.33
CA HIS A 96 9.98 -43.99 -33.56
C HIS A 96 11.43 -43.99 -34.06
N LEU A 97 12.32 -43.15 -33.51
CA LEU A 97 13.74 -43.09 -33.87
C LEU A 97 14.60 -44.16 -33.15
N ALA A 98 13.97 -45.12 -32.47
CA ALA A 98 14.63 -46.30 -31.90
C ALA A 98 15.10 -47.32 -32.95
N HIS A 99 14.97 -47.04 -34.26
CA HIS A 99 15.56 -47.84 -35.34
C HIS A 99 16.78 -47.13 -35.98
N PRO A 100 17.97 -47.78 -35.99
CA PRO A 100 19.23 -47.16 -36.38
C PRO A 100 19.54 -47.33 -37.87
N ALA A 101 19.59 -46.23 -38.64
CA ALA A 101 20.43 -46.09 -39.84
C ALA A 101 20.42 -44.64 -40.37
N LEU A 102 21.56 -43.92 -40.20
CA LEU A 102 22.21 -42.91 -41.10
C LEU A 102 21.32 -41.82 -41.75
N ASN A 103 21.52 -40.50 -41.73
CA ASN A 103 22.58 -39.52 -41.34
C ASN A 103 21.93 -38.10 -41.27
N PRO A 104 22.57 -37.07 -40.66
CA PRO A 104 21.93 -35.78 -40.35
C PRO A 104 22.09 -34.73 -41.47
N VAL A 105 21.05 -33.90 -41.70
CA VAL A 105 21.15 -32.65 -42.49
C VAL A 105 20.40 -31.51 -41.80
N GLY A 106 21.16 -30.56 -41.22
CA GLY A 106 20.85 -29.13 -41.14
C GLY A 106 19.98 -28.59 -39.98
N PRO A 107 20.37 -27.49 -39.29
CA PRO A 107 19.61 -26.88 -38.18
C PRO A 107 18.51 -25.91 -38.67
N PRO A 108 17.54 -25.53 -37.79
CA PRO A 108 16.27 -24.91 -38.18
C PRO A 108 16.34 -23.38 -38.29
N ASN A 109 15.63 -22.80 -39.26
CA ASN A 109 15.53 -21.36 -39.46
C ASN A 109 14.18 -20.84 -38.93
N ARG A 110 14.13 -20.45 -37.65
CA ARG A 110 13.00 -19.72 -37.05
C ARG A 110 13.16 -18.23 -37.37
N ARG A 111 12.35 -17.70 -38.30
CA ARG A 111 12.23 -16.24 -38.53
C ARG A 111 11.65 -15.58 -37.28
N ALA A 112 12.53 -14.94 -36.51
CA ALA A 112 12.20 -14.06 -35.40
C ALA A 112 11.70 -12.70 -35.90
N THR A 113 10.66 -12.22 -35.23
CA THR A 113 10.00 -10.92 -35.33
C THR A 113 10.82 -9.82 -34.63
N GLY A 114 10.87 -8.59 -35.19
CA GLY A 114 11.26 -7.35 -34.49
C GLY A 114 12.76 -6.99 -34.49
N LEU A 115 13.09 -5.72 -34.74
CA LEU A 115 14.47 -5.19 -34.57
C LEU A 115 14.94 -5.29 -33.10
N PRO A 116 16.24 -5.55 -32.85
CA PRO A 116 16.79 -5.70 -31.49
C PRO A 116 16.96 -4.35 -30.76
N ALA A 117 16.78 -4.38 -29.44
CA ALA A 117 16.97 -3.25 -28.52
C ALA A 117 18.43 -2.76 -28.48
N CYS A 118 18.65 -1.45 -28.23
CA CYS A 118 19.98 -0.83 -28.11
C CYS A 118 20.82 -1.52 -27.01
N PRO A 119 22.05 -1.99 -27.31
CA PRO A 119 22.78 -2.86 -26.40
C PRO A 119 23.63 -2.15 -25.31
N GLU A 120 23.90 -0.84 -25.38
CA GLU A 120 24.75 -0.18 -24.38
C GLU A 120 24.35 1.29 -24.12
N ILE A 121 24.23 1.66 -22.84
CA ILE A 121 23.75 2.97 -22.36
C ILE A 121 24.76 3.51 -21.33
N GLU A 122 25.18 4.77 -21.47
CA GLU A 122 26.21 5.40 -20.63
C GLU A 122 25.67 6.63 -19.87
N TYR A 123 26.09 6.79 -18.60
CA TYR A 123 25.55 7.80 -17.67
C TYR A 123 26.66 8.65 -17.00
N ASP A 124 26.44 9.96 -16.88
CA ASP A 124 27.38 10.91 -16.22
C ASP A 124 27.30 10.82 -14.68
N SER A 125 28.45 10.64 -14.02
CA SER A 125 28.59 10.28 -12.60
C SER A 125 29.33 11.31 -11.72
N SER A 126 29.63 12.49 -12.27
CA SER A 126 30.44 13.53 -11.60
C SER A 126 29.82 14.15 -10.34
N VAL A 127 28.50 14.11 -10.18
CA VAL A 127 27.73 14.71 -9.06
C VAL A 127 26.98 13.67 -8.24
N TYR A 128 26.24 12.79 -8.90
CA TYR A 128 25.67 11.58 -8.33
C TYR A 128 26.33 10.45 -9.06
N SER A 129 27.05 9.58 -8.35
CA SER A 129 27.68 8.44 -8.99
C SER A 129 26.67 7.48 -9.64
N LEU A 130 25.39 7.57 -9.24
CA LEU A 130 24.28 6.69 -9.64
C LEU A 130 22.92 7.34 -9.28
N THR A 131 21.90 7.30 -10.15
CA THR A 131 20.53 7.85 -9.91
C THR A 131 19.45 6.87 -10.36
N VAL A 132 18.23 6.92 -9.83
CA VAL A 132 17.15 5.97 -10.19
C VAL A 132 16.79 5.97 -11.68
N ILE A 133 17.08 7.02 -12.43
CA ILE A 133 16.86 7.04 -13.88
C ILE A 133 18.10 6.53 -14.64
N SER A 134 19.29 6.78 -14.09
CA SER A 134 20.58 6.42 -14.68
C SER A 134 21.17 5.08 -14.22
N GLU A 135 20.54 4.44 -13.24
CA GLU A 135 20.90 3.13 -12.68
C GLU A 135 20.01 2.01 -13.22
N PHE A 136 18.77 2.36 -13.57
CA PHE A 136 17.73 1.40 -13.95
C PHE A 136 17.38 1.46 -15.43
N ASP A 137 18.05 2.34 -16.17
CA ASP A 137 17.85 2.57 -17.58
C ASP A 137 16.38 2.57 -17.90
N LEU A 138 15.66 3.42 -17.16
CA LEU A 138 14.21 3.57 -17.25
C LEU A 138 13.84 4.24 -18.58
N VAL A 139 14.45 3.85 -19.69
CA VAL A 139 14.34 4.37 -21.05
C VAL A 139 13.81 3.23 -21.94
N CYS A 140 13.20 3.58 -23.07
CA CYS A 140 12.66 2.63 -24.05
C CYS A 140 11.61 1.68 -23.44
N ASP A 141 11.74 0.35 -23.55
CA ASP A 141 10.75 -0.62 -23.03
C ASP A 141 10.51 -0.49 -21.50
N ARG A 142 11.45 0.15 -20.80
CA ARG A 142 11.45 0.39 -19.36
C ARG A 142 10.92 1.79 -18.95
N GLU A 143 10.45 2.62 -19.89
CA GLU A 143 9.88 3.97 -19.63
C GLU A 143 8.60 3.95 -18.76
N ARG A 144 7.84 2.85 -18.78
CA ARG A 144 6.62 2.59 -17.97
C ARG A 144 6.89 2.18 -16.51
N LEU A 145 8.16 2.05 -16.15
CA LEU A 145 8.61 1.86 -14.77
C LEU A 145 8.88 3.21 -14.06
N ARG A 146 8.63 4.34 -14.73
CA ARG A 146 8.65 5.70 -14.16
C ARG A 146 7.39 6.17 -13.38
N PRO A 147 6.11 5.81 -13.70
CA PRO A 147 4.94 6.12 -12.83
C PRO A 147 5.02 5.48 -11.44
N PHE A 148 5.87 4.46 -11.36
CA PHE A 148 6.40 3.79 -10.20
C PHE A 148 7.37 4.62 -9.36
N PHE A 149 7.83 5.79 -9.83
CA PHE A 149 8.74 6.67 -9.11
C PHE A 149 8.03 7.43 -7.98
N GLN A 150 7.23 6.68 -7.23
CA GLN A 150 6.83 6.85 -5.84
C GLN A 150 5.71 7.83 -5.56
N MET A 151 5.47 8.63 -6.53
CA MET A 151 5.23 10.02 -6.34
C MET A 151 4.79 10.38 -7.76
N VAL A 152 4.16 11.48 -8.02
CA VAL A 152 4.38 12.74 -7.37
C VAL A 152 3.02 13.26 -6.97
N ILE A 153 2.12 12.34 -6.58
CA ILE A 153 0.68 12.57 -6.70
C ILE A 153 -0.17 12.13 -5.50
N THR A 154 0.30 11.23 -4.63
CA THR A 154 -0.11 11.36 -3.20
C THR A 154 0.22 12.77 -2.68
N ILE A 155 1.14 13.44 -3.37
CA ILE A 155 1.57 14.83 -3.25
C ILE A 155 0.60 15.88 -3.86
N GLY A 156 -0.42 15.54 -4.67
CA GLY A 156 -1.46 16.52 -5.07
C GLY A 156 -2.65 16.55 -4.10
N ALA A 157 -3.20 15.37 -3.79
CA ALA A 157 -4.52 15.23 -3.14
C ALA A 157 -4.57 15.67 -1.65
N ILE A 158 -3.42 15.88 -1.01
CA ILE A 158 -3.28 16.38 0.37
C ILE A 158 -2.80 17.85 0.39
N ALA A 159 -2.31 18.40 -0.72
CA ALA A 159 -1.64 19.71 -0.75
C ALA A 159 -2.58 20.92 -0.56
N GLY A 160 -3.90 20.73 -0.59
CA GLY A 160 -4.89 21.77 -0.25
C GLY A 160 -6.04 21.30 0.66
N MET A 161 -6.07 20.01 1.01
CA MET A 161 -7.13 19.43 1.82
C MET A 161 -6.58 19.12 3.21
N GLY A 162 -7.22 19.65 4.25
CA GLY A 162 -6.81 19.43 5.63
C GLY A 162 -6.67 17.95 5.98
N ARG A 163 -5.81 17.64 6.95
CA ARG A 163 -5.46 16.28 7.35
C ARG A 163 -6.70 15.48 7.74
N LYS A 164 -7.67 16.12 8.40
CA LYS A 164 -8.94 15.50 8.75
C LYS A 164 -9.75 15.12 7.51
N LYS A 165 -9.88 16.03 6.54
CA LYS A 165 -10.66 15.77 5.30
C LYS A 165 -10.02 14.65 4.47
N ALA A 166 -8.70 14.67 4.32
CA ALA A 166 -7.97 13.61 3.62
C ALA A 166 -8.15 12.24 4.31
N MET A 167 -8.12 12.21 5.64
CA MET A 167 -8.40 10.99 6.41
C MET A 167 -9.85 10.49 6.23
N GLN A 168 -10.83 11.38 6.25
CA GLN A 168 -12.25 11.02 6.06
C GLN A 168 -12.53 10.47 4.66
N ILE A 169 -12.01 11.13 3.62
CA ILE A 169 -12.13 10.66 2.24
C ILE A 169 -11.43 9.30 2.08
N GLY A 170 -10.25 9.15 2.69
CA GLY A 170 -9.56 7.88 2.77
C GLY A 170 -10.48 6.80 3.35
N CYS A 171 -11.10 7.02 4.51
CA CYS A 171 -12.01 6.05 5.12
C CYS A 171 -13.25 5.75 4.25
N LEU A 172 -13.85 6.79 3.66
CA LEU A 172 -15.03 6.67 2.79
C LEU A 172 -14.72 5.89 1.50
N LEU A 173 -13.50 5.97 0.97
CA LEU A 173 -13.07 5.19 -0.18
C LEU A 173 -12.67 3.76 0.22
N GLY A 174 -11.95 3.63 1.33
CA GLY A 174 -11.30 2.40 1.78
C GLY A 174 -12.26 1.36 2.33
N LEU A 175 -13.12 1.73 3.28
CA LEU A 175 -14.05 0.81 3.93
C LEU A 175 -14.96 0.06 2.93
N PRO A 176 -15.70 0.74 2.02
CA PRO A 176 -16.55 0.05 1.06
C PRO A 176 -15.72 -0.76 0.05
N SER A 177 -14.54 -0.28 -0.35
CA SER A 177 -13.66 -1.02 -1.27
C SER A 177 -13.16 -2.31 -0.64
N CYS A 178 -12.76 -2.29 0.64
CA CYS A 178 -12.32 -3.46 1.39
C CYS A 178 -13.43 -4.51 1.53
N LEU A 179 -14.65 -4.06 1.83
CA LEU A 179 -15.83 -4.94 1.92
C LEU A 179 -16.18 -5.52 0.54
N ALA A 180 -16.22 -4.71 -0.51
CA ALA A 180 -16.58 -5.15 -1.85
C ALA A 180 -15.62 -6.22 -2.38
N VAL A 181 -14.32 -6.10 -2.14
CA VAL A 181 -13.31 -7.12 -2.53
C VAL A 181 -13.62 -8.50 -1.96
N ALA A 182 -14.21 -8.58 -0.76
CA ALA A 182 -14.54 -9.86 -0.13
C ALA A 182 -15.70 -10.60 -0.82
N PHE A 183 -16.58 -9.89 -1.53
CA PHE A 183 -17.79 -10.47 -2.13
C PHE A 183 -17.72 -10.59 -3.66
N VAL A 184 -16.99 -9.71 -4.34
CA VAL A 184 -16.94 -9.69 -5.82
C VAL A 184 -16.17 -10.90 -6.39
N PRO A 185 -16.75 -11.67 -7.32
CA PRO A 185 -16.04 -12.77 -8.01
C PRO A 185 -15.27 -12.34 -9.28
N TRP A 186 -15.51 -11.12 -9.78
CA TRP A 186 -14.98 -10.63 -11.05
C TRP A 186 -13.56 -10.06 -10.87
N PHE A 187 -12.56 -10.69 -11.49
CA PHE A 187 -11.14 -10.32 -11.32
C PHE A 187 -10.82 -8.85 -11.68
N PRO A 188 -11.28 -8.27 -12.81
CA PRO A 188 -11.00 -6.87 -13.12
C PRO A 188 -11.57 -5.89 -12.08
N VAL A 189 -12.74 -6.20 -11.53
CA VAL A 189 -13.38 -5.38 -10.49
C VAL A 189 -12.60 -5.50 -9.18
N VAL A 190 -12.13 -6.69 -8.82
CA VAL A 190 -11.24 -6.88 -7.66
C VAL A 190 -9.97 -6.05 -7.80
N LEU A 191 -9.36 -6.00 -8.99
CA LEU A 191 -8.17 -5.20 -9.25
C LEU A 191 -8.44 -3.69 -9.08
N ALA A 192 -9.54 -3.19 -9.65
CA ALA A 192 -9.95 -1.79 -9.51
C ALA A 192 -10.20 -1.41 -8.04
N LEU A 193 -10.88 -2.27 -7.28
CA LEU A 193 -11.13 -2.05 -5.86
C LEU A 193 -9.85 -2.10 -5.02
N ARG A 194 -8.89 -2.99 -5.36
CA ARG A 194 -7.58 -3.02 -4.71
C ARG A 194 -6.75 -1.78 -5.00
N PHE A 195 -6.86 -1.22 -6.20
CA PHE A 195 -6.25 0.07 -6.52
C PHE A 195 -6.85 1.21 -5.67
N ALA A 196 -8.17 1.29 -5.58
CA ALA A 196 -8.87 2.27 -4.74
C ALA A 196 -8.49 2.13 -3.25
N MET A 197 -8.40 0.90 -2.75
CA MET A 197 -7.90 0.61 -1.41
C MET A 197 -6.47 1.13 -1.25
N GLY A 198 -5.61 0.90 -2.22
CA GLY A 198 -4.23 1.39 -2.19
C GLY A 198 -4.10 2.91 -2.09
N ILE A 199 -4.99 3.67 -2.71
CA ILE A 199 -5.05 5.13 -2.54
C ILE A 199 -5.51 5.47 -1.11
N SER A 200 -6.60 4.85 -0.67
CA SER A 200 -7.21 5.09 0.62
C SER A 200 -6.23 4.88 1.78
N VAL A 201 -5.52 3.75 1.82
CA VAL A 201 -4.60 3.45 2.93
C VAL A 201 -3.52 4.53 3.03
N ARG A 202 -2.92 4.95 1.90
CA ARG A 202 -1.89 6.00 1.89
C ARG A 202 -2.45 7.35 2.37
N MET A 203 -3.68 7.69 1.97
CA MET A 203 -4.35 8.91 2.44
C MET A 203 -4.55 8.90 3.96
N VAL A 204 -5.07 7.81 4.52
CA VAL A 204 -5.32 7.70 5.96
C VAL A 204 -4.00 7.68 6.76
N MET A 205 -3.02 6.91 6.32
CA MET A 205 -1.73 6.76 7.00
C MET A 205 -0.93 8.07 7.02
N LEU A 206 -0.77 8.73 5.87
CA LEU A 206 -0.01 9.99 5.81
C LEU A 206 -0.71 11.12 6.57
N SER A 207 -2.04 11.21 6.46
CA SER A 207 -2.79 12.28 7.12
C SER A 207 -2.72 12.18 8.63
N THR A 208 -2.80 10.96 9.19
CA THR A 208 -2.75 10.74 10.64
C THR A 208 -1.35 10.96 11.21
N ILE A 209 -0.31 10.46 10.54
CA ILE A 209 1.08 10.72 10.93
C ILE A 209 1.36 12.23 10.91
N ASN A 210 0.99 12.92 9.84
CA ASN A 210 1.19 14.36 9.74
C ASN A 210 0.42 15.11 10.82
N LEU A 211 -0.85 14.76 11.06
CA LEU A 211 -1.67 15.39 12.09
C LEU A 211 -1.07 15.20 13.50
N ALA A 212 -0.63 13.99 13.82
CA ALA A 212 0.00 13.69 15.10
C ALA A 212 1.34 14.42 15.26
N MET A 213 2.14 14.51 14.20
CA MET A 213 3.39 15.26 14.22
C MET A 213 3.17 16.77 14.32
N GLU A 214 2.13 17.31 13.69
CA GLU A 214 1.78 18.73 13.70
C GLU A 214 1.15 19.18 15.04
N THR A 215 0.51 18.28 15.78
CA THR A 215 -0.14 18.54 17.08
C THR A 215 0.73 18.14 18.29
N CYS A 216 1.89 17.54 18.05
CA CYS A 216 2.86 17.18 19.08
C CYS A 216 3.71 18.38 19.52
N PRO A 217 3.85 18.64 20.84
CA PRO A 217 4.88 19.52 21.38
C PRO A 217 6.28 19.15 20.85
N PRO A 218 7.12 20.14 20.47
CA PRO A 218 8.44 19.89 19.91
C PRO A 218 9.33 18.93 20.73
N ARG A 219 9.29 19.02 22.06
CA ARG A 219 10.10 18.20 22.99
C ARG A 219 9.89 16.69 22.83
N HIS A 220 8.69 16.26 22.46
CA HIS A 220 8.31 14.85 22.40
C HIS A 220 8.19 14.31 20.97
N ARG A 221 8.40 15.17 19.96
CA ARG A 221 8.21 14.82 18.55
C ARG A 221 9.07 13.64 18.11
N THR A 222 10.34 13.61 18.54
CA THR A 222 11.26 12.50 18.21
C THR A 222 10.79 11.19 18.82
N VAL A 223 10.37 11.21 20.09
CA VAL A 223 9.86 10.05 20.81
C VAL A 223 8.59 9.53 20.12
N LEU A 224 7.63 10.41 19.84
CA LEU A 224 6.41 10.05 19.12
C LEU A 224 6.72 9.40 17.77
N GLY A 225 7.64 9.97 16.99
CA GLY A 225 8.06 9.43 15.71
C GLY A 225 8.66 8.02 15.81
N MET A 226 9.45 7.74 16.86
CA MET A 226 10.00 6.40 17.11
C MET A 226 8.90 5.39 17.45
N PHE A 227 7.93 5.78 18.29
CA PHE A 227 6.85 4.87 18.74
C PHE A 227 5.75 4.66 17.70
N MET A 228 5.62 5.54 16.70
CA MET A 228 4.61 5.43 15.64
C MET A 228 4.73 4.16 14.78
N GLY A 229 5.94 3.58 14.65
CA GLY A 229 6.17 2.37 13.88
C GLY A 229 5.80 1.06 14.60
N LEU A 230 5.75 1.05 15.94
CA LEU A 230 5.51 -0.17 16.72
C LEU A 230 4.15 -0.84 16.42
N PRO A 231 3.03 -0.11 16.28
CA PRO A 231 1.75 -0.71 15.92
C PRO A 231 1.82 -1.48 14.61
N TYR A 232 2.54 -0.96 13.60
CA TYR A 232 2.70 -1.65 12.33
C TYR A 232 3.46 -2.97 12.50
N SER A 233 4.58 -2.97 13.23
CA SER A 233 5.35 -4.20 13.50
C SER A 233 4.54 -5.25 14.26
N ALA A 234 3.83 -4.85 15.32
CA ALA A 234 2.96 -5.76 16.08
C ALA A 234 1.86 -6.37 15.20
N CYS A 235 1.30 -5.55 14.32
CA CYS A 235 0.28 -5.95 13.37
C CYS A 235 0.79 -6.96 12.34
N VAL A 236 2.03 -6.82 11.85
CA VAL A 236 2.63 -7.80 10.92
C VAL A 236 2.78 -9.18 11.57
N ILE A 237 3.17 -9.24 12.86
CA ILE A 237 3.26 -10.49 13.61
C ILE A 237 1.87 -11.12 13.77
N LEU A 238 0.88 -10.31 14.15
CA LEU A 238 -0.51 -10.75 14.24
C LEU A 238 -1.03 -11.25 12.89
N PHE A 239 -0.63 -10.60 11.80
CA PHE A 239 -1.01 -10.95 10.45
C PHE A 239 -0.52 -12.35 10.06
N ALA A 240 0.73 -12.68 10.34
CA ALA A 240 1.26 -14.01 10.14
C ALA A 240 0.51 -15.07 10.98
N LEU A 241 0.23 -14.76 12.25
CA LEU A 241 -0.50 -15.66 13.15
C LEU A 241 -1.92 -15.95 12.64
N VAL A 242 -2.67 -14.93 12.24
CA VAL A 242 -4.03 -15.10 11.70
C VAL A 242 -4.00 -15.84 10.36
N GLY A 243 -3.01 -15.55 9.50
CA GLY A 243 -2.81 -16.27 8.24
C GLY A 243 -2.57 -17.78 8.42
N TYR A 244 -1.97 -18.19 9.55
CA TYR A 244 -1.81 -19.59 9.89
C TYR A 244 -3.15 -20.29 10.20
N PHE A 245 -4.07 -19.62 10.88
CA PHE A 245 -5.37 -20.21 11.26
C PHE A 245 -6.46 -20.04 10.18
N VAL A 246 -6.35 -19.03 9.31
CA VAL A 246 -7.38 -18.68 8.33
C VAL A 246 -6.82 -18.81 6.92
N SER A 247 -7.12 -19.93 6.27
CA SER A 247 -6.61 -20.22 4.91
C SER A 247 -7.47 -19.63 3.79
N HIS A 248 -8.69 -19.15 4.10
CA HIS A 248 -9.57 -18.52 3.11
C HIS A 248 -9.31 -17.02 3.01
N TRP A 249 -8.83 -16.61 1.84
CA TRP A 249 -8.40 -15.23 1.61
C TRP A 249 -9.50 -14.18 1.73
N ARG A 250 -10.77 -14.55 1.46
CA ARG A 250 -11.92 -13.66 1.64
C ARG A 250 -12.21 -13.39 3.11
N TYR A 251 -12.04 -14.38 3.99
CA TYR A 251 -12.18 -14.20 5.43
C TYR A 251 -11.03 -13.37 6.00
N LEU A 252 -9.80 -13.58 5.52
CA LEU A 252 -8.68 -12.69 5.84
C LEU A 252 -9.00 -11.24 5.45
N GLN A 253 -9.49 -11.00 4.23
CA GLN A 253 -9.89 -9.66 3.79
C GLN A 253 -10.91 -9.00 4.74
N LEU A 254 -11.90 -9.75 5.22
CA LEU A 254 -12.90 -9.25 6.18
C LEU A 254 -12.30 -8.94 7.55
N ILE A 255 -11.45 -9.83 8.09
CA ILE A 255 -10.76 -9.61 9.38
C ILE A 255 -9.93 -8.32 9.33
N TRP A 256 -9.19 -8.11 8.24
CA TRP A 256 -8.34 -6.93 8.10
C TRP A 256 -9.12 -5.65 7.82
N THR A 257 -10.41 -5.75 7.45
CA THR A 257 -11.30 -4.58 7.29
C THR A 257 -11.70 -3.97 8.64
N LEU A 258 -11.54 -4.70 9.76
CA LEU A 258 -11.91 -4.23 11.11
C LEU A 258 -11.22 -2.91 11.50
N PRO A 259 -9.90 -2.72 11.29
CA PRO A 259 -9.25 -1.41 11.42
C PRO A 259 -9.94 -0.26 10.71
N TYR A 260 -10.40 -0.42 9.47
CA TYR A 260 -11.15 0.63 8.76
C TYR A 260 -12.49 0.94 9.43
N LEU A 261 -13.17 -0.09 9.93
CA LEU A 261 -14.44 0.06 10.64
C LEU A 261 -14.26 0.84 11.95
N VAL A 262 -13.18 0.58 12.68
CA VAL A 262 -12.81 1.32 13.91
C VAL A 262 -12.32 2.73 13.59
N MET A 263 -11.57 2.91 12.50
CA MET A 263 -11.01 4.19 12.10
C MET A 263 -12.09 5.21 11.72
N THR A 264 -13.12 4.76 11.02
CA THR A 264 -14.20 5.61 10.49
C THR A 264 -14.85 6.50 11.57
N PRO A 265 -15.35 5.97 12.72
CA PRO A 265 -15.90 6.80 13.78
C PRO A 265 -14.84 7.66 14.48
N ILE A 266 -13.58 7.19 14.61
CA ILE A 266 -12.50 7.99 15.19
C ILE A 266 -12.28 9.29 14.41
N THR A 267 -12.40 9.25 13.08
CA THR A 267 -12.25 10.45 12.24
C THR A 267 -13.21 11.60 12.58
N LEU A 268 -14.36 11.30 13.20
CA LEU A 268 -15.35 12.30 13.60
C LEU A 268 -14.89 13.10 14.84
N PHE A 269 -14.18 12.43 15.76
CA PHE A 269 -13.66 13.04 16.99
C PHE A 269 -12.33 13.75 16.78
N VAL A 270 -11.60 13.39 15.73
CA VAL A 270 -10.34 14.03 15.37
C VAL A 270 -10.59 15.45 14.87
N LYS A 271 -9.75 16.37 15.36
CA LYS A 271 -9.74 17.78 14.98
C LYS A 271 -8.66 18.04 13.95
N GLU A 272 -8.82 19.12 13.20
CA GLU A 272 -7.87 19.50 12.16
C GLU A 272 -6.59 20.08 12.79
N SER A 273 -5.48 20.01 12.05
CA SER A 273 -4.21 20.56 12.52
C SER A 273 -4.27 22.09 12.69
N PRO A 274 -3.92 22.64 13.87
CA PRO A 274 -3.83 24.08 14.06
C PRO A 274 -2.87 24.76 13.08
N ARG A 275 -1.79 24.07 12.72
CA ARG A 275 -0.80 24.57 11.75
C ARG A 275 -1.37 24.65 10.34
N TRP A 276 -2.12 23.62 9.93
CA TRP A 276 -2.81 23.64 8.64
C TRP A 276 -3.86 24.75 8.60
N LEU A 277 -4.63 24.93 9.67
CA LEU A 277 -5.66 25.96 9.76
C LEU A 277 -5.09 27.38 9.61
N VAL A 278 -3.95 27.68 10.23
CA VAL A 278 -3.26 28.97 10.02
C VAL A 278 -2.75 29.10 8.59
N GLN A 279 -2.13 28.05 8.03
CA GLN A 279 -1.65 28.08 6.64
C GLN A 279 -2.77 28.19 5.60
N SER A 280 -3.97 27.70 5.91
CA SER A 280 -5.15 27.78 5.05
C SER A 280 -5.95 29.07 5.22
N GLY A 281 -5.48 30.03 6.03
CA GLY A 281 -6.16 31.30 6.29
C GLY A 281 -7.39 31.17 7.20
N SER A 282 -7.45 30.11 8.00
CA SER A 282 -8.54 29.80 8.93
C SER A 282 -8.13 30.04 10.39
N GLY A 283 -7.52 31.20 10.67
CA GLY A 283 -6.99 31.55 11.99
C GLY A 283 -7.99 31.45 13.14
N ARG A 284 -9.27 31.77 12.89
CA ARG A 284 -10.33 31.69 13.90
C ARG A 284 -10.57 30.24 14.35
N GLU A 285 -10.56 29.30 13.41
CA GLU A 285 -10.67 27.87 13.71
C GLU A 285 -9.42 27.37 14.42
N ALA A 286 -8.22 27.80 14.00
CA ALA A 286 -6.97 27.46 14.67
C ALA A 286 -6.97 27.91 16.14
N ALA A 287 -7.40 29.14 16.41
CA ALA A 287 -7.49 29.68 17.76
C ALA A 287 -8.52 28.91 18.61
N ALA A 288 -9.67 28.56 18.04
CA ALA A 288 -10.69 27.76 18.74
C ALA A 288 -10.16 26.35 19.11
N GLU A 289 -9.44 25.70 18.20
CA GLU A 289 -8.86 24.38 18.45
C GLU A 289 -7.73 24.44 19.51
N LEU A 290 -6.88 25.47 19.49
CA LEU A 290 -5.83 25.66 20.50
C LEU A 290 -6.39 26.02 21.88
N ALA A 291 -7.43 26.86 21.94
CA ALA A 291 -8.14 27.16 23.18
C ALA A 291 -8.83 25.92 23.77
N GLU A 292 -9.43 25.09 22.91
CA GLU A 292 -10.01 23.81 23.30
C GLU A 292 -8.95 22.83 23.82
N ALA A 293 -7.75 22.84 23.22
CA ALA A 293 -6.63 22.02 23.68
C ALA A 293 -6.18 22.44 25.09
N ALA A 294 -6.00 23.73 25.34
CA ALA A 294 -5.68 24.27 26.67
C ALA A 294 -6.77 23.91 27.71
N ARG A 295 -8.05 24.07 27.33
CA ARG A 295 -9.20 23.73 28.18
C ARG A 295 -9.24 22.23 28.54
N LYS A 296 -9.08 21.34 27.56
CA LYS A 296 -9.09 19.88 27.79
C LYS A 296 -7.90 19.38 28.60
N ASN A 297 -6.74 20.03 28.46
CA ASN A 297 -5.55 19.72 29.24
C ASN A 297 -5.52 20.44 30.60
N ARG A 298 -6.48 21.33 30.88
CA ARG A 298 -6.58 22.13 32.12
C ARG A 298 -5.33 22.98 32.35
N VAL A 299 -4.83 23.62 31.29
CA VAL A 299 -3.66 24.48 31.32
C VAL A 299 -4.06 25.93 31.06
N GLU A 300 -3.59 26.85 31.90
CA GLU A 300 -3.69 28.29 31.65
C GLU A 300 -2.49 28.75 30.81
N LEU A 301 -2.78 29.44 29.71
CA LEU A 301 -1.74 29.93 28.80
C LEU A 301 -1.11 31.22 29.34
N PRO A 302 0.21 31.42 29.16
CA PRO A 302 0.87 32.68 29.43
C PRO A 302 0.17 33.87 28.76
N SER A 303 0.11 35.02 29.43
CA SER A 303 -0.62 36.22 28.97
C SER A 303 -0.28 36.67 27.54
N HIS A 304 0.98 36.53 27.12
CA HIS A 304 1.42 36.88 25.77
C HIS A 304 0.93 35.88 24.68
N LEU A 305 0.71 34.61 25.02
CA LEU A 305 0.15 33.61 24.11
C LEU A 305 -1.38 33.68 24.06
N ALA A 306 -2.01 33.97 25.20
CA ALA A 306 -3.43 34.21 25.29
C ALA A 306 -3.86 35.43 24.45
N SER A 307 -3.10 36.53 24.49
CA SER A 307 -3.38 37.70 23.65
C SER A 307 -3.17 37.43 22.16
N TYR A 308 -2.22 36.57 21.79
CA TYR A 308 -2.05 36.13 20.40
C TYR A 308 -3.23 35.26 19.93
N LEU A 309 -3.76 34.38 20.76
CA LEU A 309 -4.97 33.60 20.46
C LEU A 309 -6.19 34.48 20.23
N GLU A 310 -6.42 35.49 21.09
CA GLU A 310 -7.50 36.46 20.90
C GLU A 310 -7.33 37.22 19.58
N LYS A 311 -6.11 37.66 19.26
CA LYS A 311 -5.83 38.33 17.98
C LYS A 311 -6.12 37.44 16.77
N MET A 312 -5.79 36.14 16.82
CA MET A 312 -6.14 35.19 15.76
C MET A 312 -7.66 35.01 15.62
N LYS A 313 -8.40 35.06 16.73
CA LYS A 313 -9.87 34.94 16.77
C LYS A 313 -10.59 36.18 16.21
N GLU A 314 -10.02 37.36 16.43
CA GLU A 314 -10.55 38.65 15.96
C GLU A 314 -10.21 38.93 14.50
N VAL A 315 -8.94 38.76 14.11
CA VAL A 315 -8.42 39.18 12.80
C VAL A 315 -8.49 38.06 11.76
N GLY A 316 -8.57 36.80 12.21
CA GLY A 316 -8.61 35.64 11.30
C GLY A 316 -7.34 35.45 10.47
N LEU A 317 -6.19 35.80 11.04
CA LEU A 317 -4.86 35.64 10.45
C LEU A 317 -4.51 34.18 10.13
#